data_AF-A0A523YL22-F1
#
_entry.id   AF-A0A523YL22-F1
#
_cell.length_a   1.000
_cell.length_b   1.000
_cell.length_c   1.000
_cell.angle_alpha   90.00
_cell.angle_beta   90.00
_cell.angle_gamma   90.00
#
_symmetry.space_group_name_H-M   'P 1'
#
loop_
_entity.id
_entity.type
_entity.pdbx_description
1 polymer ?
#
loop_
_entity_poly.entity_id
_entity_poly.type
_entity_poly.pdbx_seq_one_letter_code
_entity_poly.pdbx_strand_id
1 'polypeptide(L)'
;MRKKVVIILVVVFASGILLGLYIPRLLKKETLPPSPVDFISSYLSLSKSQKKEIESLDSSFYARIEKMRTELRQRRAELSELLGESPSSEKEITNKVSEIASLQTELQRETINHLVEIRSLLTPEQQAKFFSLIRKRLHPGRPWMRFKRGRF
;
A
#
# COMPACT_ATOMS: atom_id res chain seq x y z
N MET A 1 12.86 -31.11 21.25
CA MET A 1 11.53 -30.45 21.34
C MET A 1 11.57 -28.98 21.78
N ARG A 2 12.53 -28.54 22.62
CA ARG A 2 12.60 -27.14 23.13
C ARG A 2 12.87 -26.04 22.07
N LYS A 3 13.64 -26.31 21.01
CA LYS A 3 13.97 -25.31 19.98
C LYS A 3 12.79 -24.91 19.08
N LYS A 4 11.85 -25.83 18.83
CA LYS A 4 10.64 -25.56 18.00
C LYS A 4 9.61 -24.69 18.76
N VAL A 5 9.51 -24.85 20.08
CA VAL A 5 8.64 -24.02 20.94
C VAL A 5 9.16 -22.59 21.05
N VAL A 6 10.48 -22.37 21.10
CA VAL A 6 11.09 -21.03 21.12
C VAL A 6 10.82 -20.27 19.82
N ILE A 7 10.85 -20.93 18.65
CA ILE A 7 10.55 -20.29 17.36
C ILE A 7 9.07 -19.90 17.28
N ILE A 8 8.15 -20.74 17.77
CA ILE A 8 6.71 -20.41 17.82
C ILE A 8 6.46 -19.23 18.78
N LEU A 9 7.16 -19.16 19.92
CA LEU A 9 7.05 -18.02 20.84
C LEU A 9 7.62 -16.72 20.24
N VAL A 10 8.70 -16.76 19.45
CA VAL A 10 9.25 -15.56 18.78
C VAL A 10 8.34 -15.09 17.63
N VAL A 11 7.69 -16.00 16.89
CA VAL A 11 6.72 -15.64 15.84
C VAL A 11 5.43 -15.06 16.44
N VAL A 12 4.97 -15.57 17.58
CA VAL A 12 3.83 -15.02 18.34
C VAL A 12 4.19 -13.68 19.01
N PHE A 13 5.44 -13.48 19.44
CA PHE A 13 5.89 -12.20 20.01
C PHE A 13 6.06 -11.12 18.91
N ALA A 14 6.49 -11.51 17.71
CA ALA A 14 6.57 -10.62 16.56
C ALA A 14 5.18 -10.22 16.00
N SER A 15 4.18 -11.10 16.10
CA SER A 15 2.79 -10.77 15.74
C SER A 15 2.03 -10.03 16.86
N GLY A 16 2.36 -10.27 18.13
CA GLY A 16 1.79 -9.60 19.29
C GLY A 16 2.18 -8.12 19.42
N ILE A 17 3.39 -7.74 19.01
CA ILE A 17 3.83 -6.33 18.99
C ILE A 17 3.12 -5.53 17.87
N LEU A 18 2.66 -6.18 16.79
CA LEU A 18 1.84 -5.52 15.76
C LEU A 18 0.37 -5.32 16.18
N LEU A 19 -0.15 -6.13 17.10
CA LEU A 19 -1.51 -5.97 17.65
C LEU A 19 -1.58 -4.93 18.78
N GLY A 20 -0.53 -4.80 19.61
CA GLY A 20 -0.48 -3.85 20.72
C GLY A 20 -0.44 -2.36 20.34
N LEU A 21 -0.12 -2.02 19.08
CA LEU A 21 -0.20 -0.66 18.54
C LEU A 21 -1.54 -0.35 17.85
N TYR A 22 -2.47 -1.30 17.80
CA TYR A 22 -3.74 -1.18 17.07
C TYR A 22 -4.97 -0.88 17.94
N ILE A 23 -4.83 -0.86 19.28
CA ILE A 23 -5.95 -0.66 20.25
C ILE A 23 -6.03 0.77 20.86
N PRO A 24 -5.74 1.87 20.14
CA PRO A 24 -6.37 3.16 20.48
C PRO A 24 -7.47 3.56 19.47
N ARG A 25 -7.76 2.74 18.45
CA ARG A 25 -8.79 3.03 17.45
C ARG A 25 -10.18 2.46 17.75
N LEU A 26 -10.28 1.47 18.64
CA LEU A 26 -11.56 0.78 18.91
C LEU A 26 -12.60 1.62 19.66
N LEU A 27 -12.24 2.81 20.16
CA LEU A 27 -13.15 3.71 20.88
C LEU A 27 -13.29 5.09 20.23
N LYS A 28 -12.74 5.31 19.03
CA LYS A 28 -12.94 6.58 18.32
C LYS A 28 -14.23 6.50 17.51
N LYS A 29 -15.31 7.01 18.11
CA LYS A 29 -16.64 7.24 17.52
C LYS A 29 -16.54 7.57 16.03
N GLU A 30 -17.04 6.67 15.19
CA GLU A 30 -16.93 6.72 13.74
C GLU A 30 -17.68 7.92 13.18
N THR A 31 -16.96 9.02 12.93
CA THR A 31 -17.23 9.77 11.72
C THR A 31 -16.59 8.96 10.62
N LEU A 32 -17.39 8.41 9.70
CA LEU A 32 -16.90 7.72 8.51
C LEU A 32 -15.79 8.61 7.92
N PRO A 33 -14.53 8.16 7.85
CA PRO A 33 -13.49 8.95 7.22
C PRO A 33 -13.99 9.27 5.81
N PRO A 34 -13.86 10.52 5.34
CA PRO A 34 -14.23 10.83 3.95
C PRO A 34 -13.56 9.79 3.06
N SER A 35 -14.30 9.27 2.07
CA SER A 35 -13.70 8.31 1.16
C SER A 35 -12.38 8.91 0.63
N PRO A 36 -11.33 8.10 0.40
CA PRO A 36 -10.05 8.64 -0.10
C PRO A 36 -10.22 9.56 -1.33
N VAL A 37 -11.27 9.31 -2.13
CA VAL A 37 -11.72 10.13 -3.26
C VAL A 37 -12.34 11.45 -2.81
N ASP A 38 -13.21 11.47 -1.79
CA ASP A 38 -13.80 12.70 -1.23
C ASP A 38 -12.74 13.62 -0.60
N PHE A 39 -11.73 13.03 0.03
CA PHE A 39 -10.59 13.79 0.56
C PHE A 39 -9.78 14.45 -0.57
N ILE A 40 -9.45 13.72 -1.64
CA ILE A 40 -8.71 14.29 -2.78
C ILE A 40 -9.55 15.34 -3.50
N SER A 41 -10.85 15.08 -3.69
CA SER A 41 -11.79 15.99 -4.35
C SER A 41 -11.89 17.33 -3.61
N SER A 42 -12.03 17.28 -2.29
CA SER A 42 -12.08 18.49 -1.46
C SER A 42 -10.72 19.20 -1.39
N TYR A 43 -9.62 18.46 -1.27
CA TYR A 43 -8.26 19.03 -1.20
C TYR A 43 -7.84 19.76 -2.48
N LEU A 44 -8.22 19.24 -3.65
CA LEU A 44 -7.93 19.84 -4.95
C LEU A 44 -9.01 20.84 -5.40
N SER A 45 -10.13 20.92 -4.68
CA SER A 45 -11.28 21.76 -5.06
C SER A 45 -11.73 21.45 -6.51
N LEU A 46 -11.95 20.16 -6.79
CA LEU A 46 -12.31 19.70 -8.14
C LEU A 46 -13.66 20.26 -8.58
N SER A 47 -13.75 20.65 -9.86
CA SER A 47 -15.04 20.96 -10.48
C SER A 47 -15.91 19.69 -10.63
N LYS A 48 -17.22 19.88 -10.83
CA LYS A 48 -18.15 18.75 -11.03
C LYS A 48 -17.77 17.88 -12.24
N SER A 49 -17.28 18.49 -13.32
CA SER A 49 -16.81 17.77 -14.51
C SER A 49 -15.55 16.96 -14.22
N GLN A 50 -14.52 17.59 -13.62
CA GLN A 50 -13.30 16.89 -13.21
C GLN A 50 -13.58 15.73 -12.28
N LYS A 51 -14.48 15.91 -11.31
CA LYS A 51 -14.88 14.84 -10.39
C LYS A 51 -15.45 13.63 -11.13
N LYS A 52 -16.38 13.87 -12.07
CA LYS A 52 -17.01 12.80 -12.86
C LYS A 52 -16.00 12.04 -13.73
N GLU A 53 -15.05 12.76 -14.34
CA GLU A 53 -14.00 12.13 -15.15
C GLU A 53 -13.04 11.30 -14.29
N ILE A 54 -12.63 11.81 -13.13
CA ILE A 54 -11.78 11.07 -12.18
C ILE A 54 -12.51 9.84 -11.62
N GLU A 55 -13.80 9.95 -11.25
CA GLU A 55 -14.60 8.81 -10.80
C GLU A 55 -14.68 7.70 -11.86
N SER A 56 -14.75 8.07 -13.15
CA SER A 56 -14.71 7.12 -14.26
C SER A 56 -13.35 6.42 -14.38
N LEU A 57 -12.24 7.16 -14.21
CA LEU A 57 -10.90 6.58 -14.20
C LEU A 57 -10.72 5.62 -13.01
N ASP A 58 -11.14 6.03 -11.82
CA ASP A 58 -11.04 5.30 -10.55
C ASP A 58 -11.73 3.94 -10.62
N SER A 59 -12.95 3.88 -11.17
CA SER A 59 -13.72 2.63 -11.27
C SER A 59 -12.93 1.53 -11.99
N SER A 60 -12.39 1.86 -13.16
CA SER A 60 -11.62 0.90 -13.97
C SER A 60 -10.28 0.56 -13.31
N PHE A 61 -9.62 1.56 -12.71
CA PHE A 61 -8.33 1.40 -12.04
C PHE A 61 -8.44 0.47 -10.83
N TYR A 62 -9.41 0.69 -9.94
CA TYR A 62 -9.57 -0.12 -8.74
C TYR A 62 -9.90 -1.57 -9.07
N ALA A 63 -10.72 -1.83 -10.09
CA ALA A 63 -10.98 -3.18 -10.56
C ALA A 63 -9.70 -3.90 -11.03
N ARG A 64 -8.85 -3.23 -11.82
CA ARG A 64 -7.57 -3.78 -12.28
C ARG A 64 -6.62 -4.05 -11.12
N ILE A 65 -6.49 -3.10 -10.19
CA ILE A 65 -5.62 -3.21 -9.01
C ILE A 65 -6.05 -4.35 -8.10
N GLU A 66 -7.34 -4.51 -7.83
CA GLU A 66 -7.83 -5.60 -6.98
C GLU A 66 -7.61 -6.98 -7.61
N LYS A 67 -7.75 -7.09 -8.93
CA LYS A 67 -7.40 -8.33 -9.66
C LYS A 67 -5.91 -8.65 -9.48
N MET A 68 -5.02 -7.71 -9.78
CA MET A 68 -3.57 -7.90 -9.61
C MET A 68 -3.17 -8.23 -8.18
N ARG A 69 -3.79 -7.58 -7.18
CA ARG A 69 -3.56 -7.87 -5.76
C ARG A 69 -3.99 -9.28 -5.38
N THR A 70 -5.10 -9.75 -5.93
CA THR A 70 -5.58 -11.12 -5.71
C THR A 70 -4.63 -12.13 -6.29
N GLU A 71 -4.16 -11.92 -7.53
CA GLU A 71 -3.17 -12.78 -8.16
C GLU A 71 -1.86 -12.79 -7.35
N LEU A 72 -1.39 -11.63 -6.90
CA LEU A 72 -0.18 -11.51 -6.11
C LEU A 72 -0.29 -12.20 -4.74
N ARG A 73 -1.48 -12.23 -4.12
CA ARG A 73 -1.73 -13.04 -2.91
C ARG A 73 -1.66 -14.54 -3.23
N GLN A 74 -2.25 -14.97 -4.35
CA GLN A 74 -2.22 -16.36 -4.79
C GLN A 74 -0.78 -16.83 -5.05
N ARG A 75 0.02 -16.09 -5.85
CA ARG A 75 1.42 -16.46 -6.15
C ARG A 75 2.28 -16.55 -4.89
N ARG A 76 2.01 -15.72 -3.87
CA ARG A 76 2.71 -15.78 -2.57
C ARG A 76 2.32 -17.01 -1.76
N ALA A 77 1.06 -17.44 -1.84
CA ALA A 77 0.61 -18.70 -1.22
C ALA A 77 1.30 -19.90 -1.89
N GLU A 78 1.32 -19.94 -3.22
CA GLU A 78 2.03 -20.97 -4.00
C GLU A 78 3.53 -21.01 -3.67
N LEU A 79 4.19 -19.85 -3.54
CA LEU A 79 5.58 -19.79 -3.10
C LEU A 79 5.76 -20.37 -1.68
N SER A 80 4.83 -20.08 -0.77
CA SER A 80 4.88 -20.61 0.59
C SER A 80 4.72 -22.13 0.61
N GLU A 81 3.89 -22.70 -0.28
CA GLU A 81 3.71 -24.14 -0.43
C GLU A 81 4.98 -24.79 -0.99
N LEU A 82 5.55 -24.25 -2.07
CA LEU A 82 6.81 -24.72 -2.67
C LEU A 82 7.98 -24.76 -1.66
N LEU A 83 8.04 -23.79 -0.74
CA LEU A 83 9.06 -23.75 0.30
C LEU A 83 8.86 -24.82 1.40
N GLY A 84 7.63 -25.34 1.54
CA GLY A 84 7.28 -26.40 2.49
C GLY A 84 7.49 -27.82 1.96
N GLU A 85 7.61 -27.99 0.64
CA GLU A 85 7.84 -29.29 0.00
C GLU A 85 9.30 -29.78 0.16
N SER A 86 9.50 -31.10 0.15
CA SER A 86 10.83 -31.71 0.19
C SER A 86 10.95 -32.88 -0.78
N PRO A 87 11.95 -32.89 -1.68
CA PRO A 87 12.88 -31.81 -1.98
C PRO A 87 12.21 -30.72 -2.84
N SER A 88 12.30 -29.46 -2.42
CA SER A 88 11.82 -28.33 -3.22
C SER A 88 12.79 -28.01 -4.36
N SER A 89 12.27 -27.78 -5.56
CA SER A 89 13.07 -27.41 -6.73
C SER A 89 13.46 -25.94 -6.65
N GLU A 90 14.74 -25.64 -6.48
CA GLU A 90 15.28 -24.27 -6.46
C GLU A 90 14.86 -23.47 -7.72
N LYS A 91 14.75 -24.15 -8.86
CA LYS A 91 14.28 -23.58 -10.12
C LYS A 91 12.83 -23.10 -10.01
N GLU A 92 11.94 -23.89 -9.41
CA GLU A 92 10.52 -23.54 -9.27
C GLU A 92 10.32 -22.37 -8.30
N ILE A 93 11.06 -22.36 -7.20
CA ILE A 93 11.08 -21.25 -6.24
C ILE A 93 11.52 -19.95 -6.94
N THR A 94 12.64 -20.01 -7.69
CA THR A 94 13.18 -18.84 -8.40
C THR A 94 12.20 -18.33 -9.46
N ASN A 95 11.57 -19.23 -10.21
CA ASN A 95 10.54 -18.87 -11.18
C ASN A 95 9.35 -18.16 -10.50
N LYS A 96 8.85 -18.70 -9.38
CA LYS A 96 7.73 -18.11 -8.64
C LYS A 96 8.07 -16.72 -8.09
N VAL A 97 9.29 -16.52 -7.61
CA VAL A 97 9.79 -15.20 -7.19
C VAL A 97 9.79 -14.22 -8.37
N SER A 98 10.23 -14.64 -9.55
CA SER A 98 10.23 -13.81 -10.76
C SER A 98 8.81 -13.41 -11.18
N GLU A 99 7.84 -14.32 -11.10
CA GLU A 99 6.42 -14.03 -11.38
C GLU A 99 5.87 -12.96 -10.42
N ILE A 100 6.14 -13.10 -9.12
CA ILE A 100 5.74 -12.12 -8.11
C ILE A 100 6.36 -10.75 -8.38
N ALA A 101 7.66 -10.70 -8.70
CA ALA A 101 8.37 -9.46 -8.99
C ALA A 101 7.81 -8.76 -10.25
N SER A 102 7.44 -9.53 -11.28
CA SER A 102 6.80 -9.00 -12.48
C SER A 102 5.45 -8.37 -12.15
N LEU A 103 4.57 -9.08 -11.41
CA LEU A 103 3.27 -8.55 -10.99
C LEU A 103 3.38 -7.30 -10.11
N GLN A 104 4.39 -7.25 -9.23
CA GLN A 104 4.67 -6.06 -8.42
C GLN A 104 5.07 -4.86 -9.29
N THR A 105 5.90 -5.09 -10.30
CA THR A 105 6.33 -4.06 -11.25
C THR A 105 5.15 -3.53 -12.05
N GLU A 106 4.26 -4.42 -12.51
CA GLU A 106 3.05 -4.05 -13.23
C GLU A 106 2.09 -3.23 -12.37
N LEU A 107 1.86 -3.63 -11.11
CA LEU A 107 1.04 -2.87 -10.16
C LEU A 107 1.58 -1.45 -9.95
N GLN A 108 2.90 -1.30 -9.82
CA GLN A 108 3.53 0.02 -9.70
C GLN A 108 3.33 0.85 -10.97
N ARG A 109 3.50 0.25 -12.15
CA ARG A 109 3.28 0.91 -13.44
C ARG A 109 1.85 1.39 -13.59
N GLU A 110 0.86 0.54 -13.31
CA GLU A 110 -0.57 0.90 -13.36
C GLU A 110 -0.90 2.04 -12.40
N THR A 111 -0.32 2.02 -11.19
CA THR A 111 -0.47 3.11 -10.22
C THR A 111 0.09 4.42 -10.76
N ILE A 112 1.28 4.41 -11.37
CA ILE A 112 1.89 5.61 -11.94
C ILE A 112 1.06 6.13 -13.12
N ASN A 113 0.62 5.24 -14.01
CA ASN A 113 -0.22 5.60 -15.14
C ASN A 113 -1.49 6.31 -14.69
N HIS A 114 -2.18 5.76 -13.68
CA HIS A 114 -3.38 6.38 -13.13
C HIS A 114 -3.12 7.76 -12.50
N LEU A 115 -1.99 7.94 -11.82
CA LEU A 115 -1.59 9.28 -11.31
C LEU A 115 -1.33 10.28 -12.46
N VAL A 116 -0.77 9.82 -13.57
CA VAL A 116 -0.54 10.64 -14.77
C VAL A 116 -1.86 11.01 -15.45
N GLU A 117 -2.81 10.06 -15.54
CA GLU A 117 -4.15 10.31 -16.07
C GLU A 117 -4.88 11.37 -15.23
N ILE A 118 -4.93 11.21 -13.90
CA ILE A 118 -5.52 12.21 -12.99
C ILE A 118 -4.86 13.57 -13.22
N ARG A 119 -3.51 13.62 -13.26
CA ARG A 119 -2.77 14.88 -13.47
C ARG A 119 -3.21 15.61 -14.74
N SER A 120 -3.50 14.88 -15.83
CA SER A 120 -3.90 15.49 -17.11
C SER A 120 -5.24 16.23 -17.04
N LEU A 121 -6.10 15.89 -16.07
CA LEU A 121 -7.41 16.50 -15.85
C LEU A 121 -7.37 17.74 -14.93
N LEU A 122 -6.22 18.01 -14.31
CA LEU A 122 -6.05 19.07 -13.30
C LEU A 122 -5.50 20.36 -13.92
N THR A 123 -5.93 21.51 -13.38
CA THR A 123 -5.31 22.82 -13.69
C THR A 123 -3.87 22.88 -13.14
N PRO A 124 -3.01 23.79 -13.64
CA PRO A 124 -1.66 23.95 -13.11
C PRO A 124 -1.59 24.15 -11.59
N GLU A 125 -2.52 24.91 -11.00
CA GLU A 125 -2.57 25.12 -9.55
C GLU A 125 -2.96 23.84 -8.80
N GLN A 126 -3.91 23.08 -9.34
CA GLN A 126 -4.33 21.79 -8.78
C GLN A 126 -3.21 20.75 -8.88
N GLN A 127 -2.46 20.72 -9.98
CA GLN A 127 -1.31 19.83 -10.14
C GLN A 127 -0.25 20.09 -9.06
N ALA A 128 0.06 21.35 -8.75
CA ALA A 128 1.02 21.68 -7.68
C ALA A 128 0.57 21.13 -6.31
N LYS A 129 -0.72 21.27 -5.98
CA LYS A 129 -1.31 20.68 -4.76
C LYS A 129 -1.25 19.15 -4.78
N PHE A 130 -1.58 18.54 -5.91
CA PHE A 130 -1.57 17.09 -6.11
C PHE A 130 -0.16 16.51 -5.92
N PHE A 131 0.86 17.12 -6.52
CA PHE A 131 2.26 16.70 -6.34
C PHE A 131 2.75 16.88 -4.89
N SER A 132 2.34 17.95 -4.21
CA SER A 132 2.64 18.15 -2.79
C SER A 132 2.05 17.02 -1.93
N LEU A 133 0.82 16.58 -2.24
CA LEU A 133 0.18 15.45 -1.57
C LEU A 133 0.94 14.13 -1.82
N ILE A 134 1.27 13.84 -3.08
CA ILE A 134 2.04 12.64 -3.46
C ILE A 134 3.38 12.62 -2.72
N ARG A 135 4.12 13.74 -2.73
CA ARG A 135 5.42 13.87 -2.06
C ARG A 135 5.34 13.58 -0.57
N LYS A 136 4.31 14.09 0.12
CA LYS A 136 4.10 13.84 1.56
C LYS A 136 3.84 12.37 1.87
N ARG A 137 3.17 11.64 0.96
CA ARG A 137 2.90 10.20 1.14
C ARG A 137 4.10 9.32 0.79
N LEU A 138 4.87 9.68 -0.22
CA LEU A 138 6.09 8.95 -0.60
C LEU A 138 7.26 9.22 0.37
N HIS A 139 7.32 10.43 0.92
CA HIS A 139 8.30 10.83 1.92
C HIS A 139 7.59 11.32 3.18
N PRO A 140 7.02 10.42 3.99
CA PRO A 140 6.56 10.82 5.31
C PRO A 140 7.78 11.38 6.05
N GLY A 141 7.72 12.65 6.42
CA GLY A 141 8.84 13.34 7.08
C GLY A 141 9.38 12.46 8.21
N ARG A 142 10.69 12.18 8.20
CA ARG A 142 11.33 11.25 9.14
C ARG A 142 10.98 11.65 10.58
N PRO A 143 10.21 10.84 11.34
CA PRO A 143 9.80 11.21 12.71
C PRO A 143 10.98 11.42 13.68
N TRP A 144 12.15 10.88 13.35
CA TRP A 144 13.28 10.69 14.28
C TRP A 144 14.28 11.85 14.33
N MET A 145 14.04 12.97 13.62
CA MET A 145 14.95 14.14 13.58
C MET A 145 14.41 15.39 14.31
N ARG A 146 13.59 15.22 15.36
CA ARG A 146 13.11 16.34 16.23
C ARG A 146 13.58 16.30 17.69
N PHE A 147 14.39 15.31 18.08
CA PHE A 147 14.97 15.26 19.43
C PHE A 147 16.49 15.12 19.35
N LYS A 148 17.20 16.25 19.42
CA LYS A 148 18.57 16.46 19.97
C LYS A 148 19.19 17.76 19.44
N ARG A 149 18.53 18.88 19.70
CA ARG A 149 19.19 20.18 19.80
C ARG A 149 18.57 20.92 20.98
N GLY A 150 19.33 21.02 22.07
CA GLY A 150 18.97 21.84 23.23
C GLY A 150 18.90 21.10 24.56
N ARG A 151 20.05 20.72 25.12
CA ARG A 151 20.49 21.24 26.42
C ARG A 151 21.93 20.80 26.69
N PHE A 152 22.80 21.80 26.76
CA PHE A 152 23.96 21.78 27.65
C PHE A 152 23.47 21.58 29.09
#